data_AF-A0A3M3U770-F1
#
_entry.id   AF-A0A3M3U770-F1
#
_cell.length_a   1.000
_cell.length_b   1.000
_cell.length_c   1.000
_cell.angle_alpha   90.00
_cell.angle_beta   90.00
_cell.angle_gamma   90.00
#
_symmetry.space_group_name_H-M   'P 1'
#
loop_
_entity.id
_entity.type
_entity.pdbx_description
1 polymer ?
#
loop_
_entity_poly.entity_id
_entity_poly.type
_entity_poly.pdbx_seq_one_letter_code
_entity_poly.pdbx_strand_id
1 'polypeptide(L)'
;MDIVKELKDLRVKFDNQPGNKLVPEFIKASFIKLGLQTSDIQSVQPFKNLNINGNDFAVFDSVDNTNTLHKAIQTIADAIGRNAYLTKQAVRSLGNLQHTDNIEGITANYFKQSGIPHTGFWDLQRKYEQKGEDYNAIIKADKAFADRVFDGVGPFKIALNDFFKMNNQISVDIFDQAIDKELTNANSKNRRKMKP
;
A
#
# COMPACT_ATOMS: atom_id res chain seq x y z
N MET A 1 24.54 2.24 -9.08
CA MET A 1 23.61 1.16 -8.74
C MET A 1 22.92 0.76 -10.01
N ASP A 2 22.71 -0.54 -10.22
CA ASP A 2 22.06 -1.09 -11.42
C ASP A 2 20.65 -1.51 -10.99
N ILE A 3 19.68 -0.64 -11.25
CA ILE A 3 18.29 -0.82 -10.82
C ILE A 3 17.66 -2.01 -11.54
N VAL A 4 17.96 -2.19 -12.83
CA VAL A 4 17.50 -3.34 -13.61
C VAL A 4 18.01 -4.65 -13.00
N LYS A 5 19.28 -4.71 -12.60
CA LYS A 5 19.84 -5.88 -11.91
C LYS A 5 19.15 -6.13 -10.57
N GLU A 6 18.99 -5.12 -9.73
CA GLU A 6 18.36 -5.27 -8.41
C GLU A 6 16.89 -5.70 -8.52
N LEU A 7 16.15 -5.22 -9.52
CA LEU A 7 14.78 -5.67 -9.83
C LEU A 7 14.74 -7.15 -10.27
N LYS A 8 15.69 -7.58 -11.11
CA LYS A 8 15.82 -8.99 -11.50
C LYS A 8 16.18 -9.87 -10.30
N ASP A 9 17.11 -9.43 -9.47
CA ASP A 9 17.49 -10.13 -8.24
C ASP A 9 16.28 -10.25 -7.30
N LEU A 10 15.49 -9.19 -7.14
CA LEU A 10 14.24 -9.23 -6.37
C LEU A 10 13.24 -10.24 -6.93
N ARG A 11 13.04 -10.28 -8.25
CA ARG A 11 12.13 -11.26 -8.89
C ARG A 11 12.58 -12.69 -8.62
N VAL A 12 13.87 -12.99 -8.76
CA VAL A 12 14.44 -14.32 -8.45
C VAL A 12 14.21 -14.69 -6.98
N LYS A 13 14.31 -13.73 -6.06
CA LYS A 13 14.01 -13.98 -4.64
C LYS A 13 12.53 -14.28 -4.41
N PHE A 14 11.62 -13.57 -5.09
CA PHE A 14 10.19 -13.85 -5.01
C PHE A 14 9.78 -15.19 -5.62
N ASP A 15 10.47 -15.67 -6.66
CA ASP A 15 10.21 -17.00 -7.23
C ASP A 15 10.44 -18.13 -6.20
N ASN A 16 11.35 -17.91 -5.25
CA ASN A 16 11.68 -18.86 -4.19
C ASN A 16 10.80 -18.71 -2.93
N GLN A 17 9.84 -17.78 -2.93
CA GLN A 17 8.92 -17.55 -1.82
C GLN A 17 7.50 -17.97 -2.23
N PRO A 18 6.83 -18.87 -1.50
CA PRO A 18 5.45 -19.26 -1.82
C PRO A 18 4.46 -18.11 -1.55
N GLY A 19 3.33 -18.12 -2.25
CA GLY A 19 2.22 -17.20 -2.02
C GLY A 19 2.27 -15.89 -2.82
N ASN A 20 1.28 -15.02 -2.58
CA ASN A 20 1.19 -13.69 -3.19
C ASN A 20 2.06 -12.68 -2.44
N LYS A 21 2.67 -11.75 -3.17
CA LYS A 21 3.57 -10.74 -2.64
C LYS A 21 2.88 -9.39 -2.72
N LEU A 22 2.69 -8.77 -1.57
CA LEU A 22 2.22 -7.40 -1.49
C LEU A 22 3.43 -6.46 -1.65
N VAL A 23 3.40 -5.55 -2.62
CA VAL A 23 4.50 -4.64 -2.91
C VAL A 23 3.97 -3.22 -3.22
N PRO A 24 4.82 -2.18 -3.20
CA PRO A 24 4.47 -0.87 -3.76
C PRO A 24 4.26 -0.94 -5.27
N GLU A 25 3.43 -0.03 -5.81
CA GLU A 25 3.07 0.00 -7.24
C GLU A 25 4.29 0.05 -8.17
N PHE A 26 5.31 0.83 -7.82
CA PHE A 26 6.50 0.98 -8.67
C PHE A 26 7.26 -0.33 -8.89
N ILE A 27 7.21 -1.30 -7.96
CA ILE A 27 7.83 -2.62 -8.15
C ILE A 27 7.09 -3.40 -9.22
N LYS A 28 5.75 -3.46 -9.11
CA LYS A 28 4.92 -4.17 -10.08
C LYS A 28 5.03 -3.54 -11.47
N ALA A 29 4.95 -2.22 -11.56
CA ALA A 29 5.12 -1.48 -12.81
C ALA A 29 6.51 -1.73 -13.43
N SER A 30 7.57 -1.71 -12.62
CA SER A 30 8.94 -1.99 -13.07
C SER A 30 9.09 -3.42 -13.61
N PHE A 31 8.50 -4.41 -12.95
CA PHE A 31 8.51 -5.79 -13.43
C PHE A 31 7.79 -5.93 -14.77
N ILE A 32 6.62 -5.30 -14.94
CA ILE A 32 5.89 -5.29 -16.21
C ILE A 32 6.76 -4.68 -17.32
N LYS A 33 7.38 -3.51 -17.06
CA LYS A 33 8.26 -2.84 -18.03
C LYS A 33 9.45 -3.71 -18.45
N LEU A 34 10.00 -4.47 -17.52
CA LEU A 34 11.10 -5.40 -17.78
C LEU A 34 10.67 -6.76 -18.38
N GLY A 35 9.37 -6.98 -18.59
CA GLY A 35 8.83 -8.24 -19.10
C GLY A 35 8.94 -9.40 -18.10
N LEU A 36 8.98 -9.11 -16.79
CA LEU A 36 9.05 -10.10 -15.72
C LEU A 36 7.64 -10.55 -15.29
N GLN A 37 7.51 -11.78 -14.82
CA GLN A 37 6.24 -12.35 -14.35
C GLN A 37 5.71 -11.61 -13.10
N THR A 38 4.41 -11.30 -13.10
CA THR A 38 3.73 -10.56 -12.02
C THR A 38 2.43 -11.20 -11.53
N SER A 39 2.14 -12.45 -11.93
CA SER A 39 0.89 -13.14 -11.55
C SER A 39 0.72 -13.33 -10.05
N ASP A 40 1.82 -13.41 -9.30
CA ASP A 40 1.88 -13.52 -7.85
C ASP A 40 2.12 -12.17 -7.15
N ILE A 41 2.14 -11.07 -7.89
CA ILE A 41 2.44 -9.73 -7.37
C ILE A 41 1.17 -8.88 -7.28
N GLN A 42 0.87 -8.45 -6.07
CA GLN A 42 -0.21 -7.51 -5.77
C GLN A 42 0.39 -6.19 -5.31
N SER A 43 -0.06 -5.09 -5.92
CA SER A 43 0.29 -3.77 -5.43
C SER A 43 -0.55 -3.44 -4.20
N VAL A 44 0.02 -2.73 -3.24
CA VAL A 44 -0.73 -2.20 -2.10
C VAL A 44 -1.79 -1.23 -2.59
N GLN A 45 -3.02 -1.42 -2.10
CA GLN A 45 -4.18 -0.59 -2.40
C GLN A 45 -4.93 -0.29 -1.09
N PRO A 46 -5.62 0.85 -0.99
CA PRO A 46 -6.49 1.08 0.14
C PRO A 46 -7.58 0.01 0.18
N PHE A 47 -7.86 -0.48 1.38
CA PHE A 47 -9.02 -1.33 1.63
C PHE A 47 -10.31 -0.56 1.34
N LYS A 48 -10.33 0.72 1.70
CA LYS A 48 -11.48 1.60 1.50
C LYS A 48 -11.07 3.05 1.28
N ASN A 49 -11.87 3.78 0.52
CA ASN A 49 -11.78 5.23 0.46
C ASN A 49 -12.98 5.85 1.18
N LEU A 50 -12.73 6.86 2.00
CA LEU A 50 -13.75 7.61 2.74
C LEU A 50 -13.74 9.05 2.26
N ASN A 51 -14.90 9.59 1.88
CA ASN A 51 -15.07 11.03 1.69
C ASN A 51 -15.73 11.61 2.94
N ILE A 52 -15.02 12.48 3.67
CA ILE A 52 -15.55 13.14 4.85
C ILE A 52 -15.44 14.65 4.67
N ASN A 53 -16.59 15.31 4.57
CA ASN A 53 -16.70 16.76 4.39
C ASN A 53 -15.85 17.26 3.20
N GLY A 54 -15.85 16.51 2.09
CA GLY A 54 -15.10 16.85 0.88
C GLY A 54 -13.63 16.42 0.87
N ASN A 55 -13.12 15.82 1.95
CA ASN A 55 -11.75 15.28 2.00
C ASN A 55 -11.75 13.78 1.74
N ASP A 56 -10.91 13.32 0.81
CA ASP A 56 -10.75 11.90 0.49
C ASP A 56 -9.62 11.26 1.29
N PHE A 57 -9.97 10.22 2.04
CA PHE A 57 -9.06 9.44 2.85
C PHE A 57 -8.95 8.03 2.31
N ALA A 58 -7.71 7.55 2.18
CA ALA A 58 -7.37 6.17 1.87
C ALA A 58 -7.14 5.40 3.18
N VAL A 59 -7.96 4.38 3.42
CA VAL A 59 -7.88 3.50 4.58
C VAL A 59 -7.06 2.27 4.22
N PHE A 60 -5.99 2.05 4.96
CA PHE A 60 -5.11 0.89 4.85
C PHE A 60 -5.35 -0.03 6.05
N ASP A 61 -5.65 -1.27 5.70
CA ASP A 61 -6.00 -2.33 6.63
C ASP A 61 -4.78 -2.87 7.38
N SER A 62 -5.03 -3.65 8.44
CA SER A 62 -4.03 -4.40 9.19
C SER A 62 -4.02 -5.87 8.79
N VAL A 63 -2.82 -6.45 8.73
CA VAL A 63 -2.52 -7.86 8.45
C VAL A 63 -1.39 -8.27 9.40
N ASP A 64 -1.56 -9.36 10.15
CA ASP A 64 -0.57 -9.85 11.12
C ASP A 64 -0.08 -8.75 12.09
N ASN A 65 -1.00 -7.98 12.67
CA ASN A 65 -0.70 -6.83 13.56
C ASN A 65 0.14 -5.72 12.91
N THR A 66 0.13 -5.61 11.58
CA THR A 66 0.92 -4.64 10.81
C THR A 66 0.06 -4.01 9.71
N ASN A 67 0.16 -2.70 9.45
CA ASN A 67 -0.57 -2.11 8.33
C ASN A 67 -0.04 -2.61 6.97
N THR A 68 -0.93 -2.73 5.99
CA THR A 68 -0.63 -3.19 4.62
C THR A 68 0.48 -2.39 3.93
N LEU A 69 0.62 -1.08 4.20
CA LEU A 69 1.73 -0.27 3.66
C LEU A 69 3.08 -0.74 4.19
N HIS A 70 3.19 -0.99 5.49
CA HIS A 70 4.40 -1.51 6.11
C HIS A 70 4.68 -2.94 5.67
N LYS A 71 3.64 -3.79 5.56
CA LYS A 71 3.79 -5.15 5.03
C LYS A 71 4.39 -5.14 3.62
N ALA A 72 3.96 -4.22 2.75
CA ALA A 72 4.52 -4.08 1.40
C ALA A 72 6.01 -3.70 1.39
N ILE A 73 6.44 -2.85 2.34
CA ILE A 73 7.87 -2.53 2.55
C ILE A 73 8.62 -3.76 3.05
N GLN A 74 8.04 -4.46 4.03
CA GLN A 74 8.65 -5.63 4.65
C GLN A 74 8.82 -6.78 3.65
N THR A 75 7.85 -7.02 2.76
CA THR A 75 7.96 -8.04 1.70
C THR A 75 9.22 -7.86 0.84
N ILE A 76 9.58 -6.62 0.50
CA ILE A 76 10.83 -6.34 -0.22
C ILE A 76 12.04 -6.52 0.70
N ALA A 77 11.96 -5.98 1.91
CA ALA A 77 13.04 -6.06 2.89
C ALA A 77 13.44 -7.49 3.25
N ASP A 78 12.47 -8.40 3.34
CA ASP A 78 12.68 -9.81 3.65
C ASP A 78 13.31 -10.56 2.46
N ALA A 79 13.09 -10.11 1.22
CA ALA A 79 13.61 -10.74 0.02
C ALA A 79 15.07 -10.32 -0.32
N ILE A 80 15.37 -9.02 -0.22
CA ILE A 80 16.67 -8.46 -0.67
C ILE A 80 17.41 -7.65 0.41
N GLY A 81 16.84 -7.57 1.61
CA GLY A 81 17.46 -6.91 2.77
C GLY A 81 16.98 -5.48 3.01
N ARG A 82 17.01 -5.06 4.28
CA ARG A 82 16.58 -3.72 4.74
C ARG A 82 17.40 -2.58 4.15
N ASN A 83 18.66 -2.83 3.81
CA ASN A 83 19.59 -1.83 3.30
C ASN A 83 19.60 -1.70 1.77
N ALA A 84 18.89 -2.59 1.07
CA ALA A 84 18.74 -2.56 -0.37
C ALA A 84 18.05 -1.25 -0.82
N TYR A 85 18.34 -0.83 -2.05
CA TYR A 85 17.82 0.43 -2.55
C TYR A 85 16.33 0.37 -2.82
N LEU A 86 15.84 -0.73 -3.40
CA LEU A 86 14.40 -0.91 -3.60
C LEU A 86 13.64 -0.86 -2.28
N THR A 87 14.19 -1.44 -1.20
CA THR A 87 13.61 -1.32 0.16
C THR A 87 13.54 0.12 0.63
N LYS A 88 14.63 0.90 0.45
CA LYS A 88 14.66 2.32 0.82
C LYS A 88 13.67 3.15 0.00
N GLN A 89 13.49 2.86 -1.30
CA GLN A 89 12.49 3.53 -2.11
C GLN A 89 11.07 3.15 -1.71
N ALA A 90 10.83 1.89 -1.33
CA ALA A 90 9.55 1.48 -0.74
C ALA A 90 9.22 2.28 0.53
N VAL A 91 10.18 2.43 1.45
CA VAL A 91 10.02 3.28 2.65
C VAL A 91 9.71 4.73 2.28
N ARG A 92 10.37 5.31 1.27
CA ARG A 92 10.09 6.69 0.85
C ARG A 92 8.69 6.85 0.24
N SER A 93 8.29 5.90 -0.61
CA SER A 93 6.99 5.95 -1.30
C SER A 93 5.81 5.76 -0.35
N LEU A 94 5.89 4.82 0.59
CA LEU A 94 4.76 4.42 1.45
C LEU A 94 4.89 4.84 2.92
N GLY A 95 6.11 5.02 3.42
CA GLY A 95 6.37 5.33 4.83
C GLY A 95 6.04 6.77 5.20
N ASN A 96 6.26 7.71 4.28
CA ASN A 96 6.11 9.15 4.50
C ASN A 96 4.78 9.72 4.00
N LEU A 97 3.76 8.88 3.83
CA LEU A 97 2.43 9.36 3.46
C LEU A 97 1.90 10.30 4.55
N GLN A 98 1.36 11.45 4.13
CA GLN A 98 0.63 12.34 5.03
C GLN A 98 -0.59 11.57 5.55
N HIS A 99 -0.56 11.31 6.85
CA HIS A 99 -1.59 10.57 7.58
C HIS A 99 -2.17 11.44 8.67
N THR A 100 -3.31 11.00 9.18
CA THR A 100 -4.00 11.64 10.29
C THR A 100 -3.95 10.74 11.51
N ASP A 101 -3.67 11.33 12.66
CA ASP A 101 -3.75 10.64 13.95
C ASP A 101 -5.21 10.55 14.44
N ASN A 102 -6.15 11.25 13.79
CA ASN A 102 -7.56 11.29 14.18
C ASN A 102 -8.39 10.14 13.55
N ILE A 103 -7.89 8.92 13.67
CA ILE A 103 -8.55 7.72 13.13
C ILE A 103 -9.94 7.54 13.75
N GLU A 104 -10.04 7.74 15.07
CA GLU A 104 -11.30 7.64 15.82
C GLU A 104 -12.34 8.65 15.33
N GLY A 105 -11.96 9.92 15.15
CA GLY A 105 -12.85 10.96 14.69
C GLY A 105 -13.30 10.75 13.24
N ILE A 106 -12.42 10.28 12.37
CA ILE A 106 -12.77 9.93 10.98
C ILE A 106 -13.77 8.77 10.95
N THR A 107 -13.51 7.72 11.72
CA THR A 107 -14.42 6.56 11.80
C THR A 107 -15.79 6.95 12.35
N ALA A 108 -15.83 7.69 13.46
CA ALA A 108 -17.09 8.13 14.05
C ALA A 108 -17.89 9.04 13.09
N ASN A 109 -17.22 9.97 12.40
CA ASN A 109 -17.86 10.82 11.40
C ASN A 109 -18.40 10.04 10.21
N TYR A 110 -17.68 9.02 9.73
CA TYR A 110 -18.15 8.15 8.65
C TYR A 110 -19.48 7.46 9.00
N PHE A 111 -19.56 6.84 10.18
CA PHE A 111 -20.80 6.17 10.62
C PHE A 111 -21.92 7.16 10.89
N LYS A 112 -21.62 8.34 11.43
CA LYS A 112 -22.58 9.44 11.57
C LYS A 112 -23.17 9.87 10.23
N GLN A 113 -22.34 10.06 9.20
CA GLN A 113 -22.80 10.39 7.85
C GLN A 113 -23.62 9.26 7.21
N SER A 114 -23.45 8.02 7.68
CA SER A 114 -24.24 6.86 7.26
C SER A 114 -25.61 6.76 7.95
N GLY A 115 -26.00 7.78 8.74
CA GLY A 115 -27.30 7.86 9.40
C GLY A 115 -27.37 7.25 10.80
N ILE A 116 -26.22 6.87 11.37
CA ILE A 116 -26.15 6.39 12.76
C ILE A 116 -26.13 7.61 13.70
N PRO A 117 -26.93 7.64 14.78
CA PRO A 117 -26.97 8.75 15.72
C PRO A 117 -25.58 9.14 16.23
N HIS A 118 -25.43 10.38 16.71
CA HIS A 118 -24.12 10.90 17.10
C HIS A 118 -23.56 10.16 18.32
N THR A 119 -22.71 9.17 18.06
CA THR A 119 -22.03 8.33 19.05
C THR A 119 -20.52 8.49 18.89
N GLY A 120 -19.79 8.53 20.00
CA GLY A 120 -18.32 8.54 19.97
C GLY A 120 -17.77 7.23 19.42
N PHE A 121 -16.50 7.22 18.99
CA PHE A 121 -15.84 6.00 18.47
C PHE A 121 -15.93 4.83 19.46
N TRP A 122 -15.59 5.06 20.73
CA TRP A 122 -15.63 4.03 21.77
C TRP A 122 -17.04 3.52 22.07
N ASP A 123 -18.07 4.36 21.92
CA ASP A 123 -19.47 3.93 22.07
C ASP A 123 -19.92 3.09 20.88
N LEU A 124 -19.56 3.49 19.64
CA LEU A 124 -19.79 2.69 18.43
C LEU A 124 -19.13 1.32 18.54
N GLN A 125 -17.86 1.29 18.94
CA GLN A 125 -17.10 0.05 19.13
C GLN A 125 -17.77 -0.85 20.17
N ARG A 126 -18.10 -0.30 21.35
CA ARG A 126 -18.78 -1.07 22.40
C ARG A 126 -20.13 -1.62 21.93
N LYS A 127 -20.94 -0.81 21.25
CA LYS A 127 -22.23 -1.24 20.69
C LYS A 127 -22.06 -2.29 19.60
N TYR A 128 -20.99 -2.19 18.83
CA TYR A 128 -20.64 -3.19 17.83
C TYR A 128 -20.27 -4.53 18.49
N GLU A 129 -19.33 -4.52 19.45
CA GLU A 129 -18.84 -5.70 20.18
C GLU A 129 -19.96 -6.40 20.97
N GLN A 130 -20.82 -5.61 21.64
CA GLN A 130 -21.93 -6.13 22.46
C GLN A 130 -23.18 -6.46 21.64
N LYS A 131 -23.17 -6.23 20.33
CA LYS A 131 -24.35 -6.32 19.46
C LYS A 131 -25.54 -5.51 19.99
N GLY A 132 -25.27 -4.30 20.49
CA GLY A 132 -26.26 -3.36 21.02
C GLY A 132 -27.18 -2.77 19.95
N GLU A 133 -27.96 -1.76 20.31
CA GLU A 133 -29.02 -1.19 19.45
C GLU A 133 -28.52 -0.72 18.07
N ASP A 134 -27.35 -0.06 18.03
CA ASP A 134 -26.77 0.44 16.77
C ASP A 134 -26.07 -0.64 15.94
N TYR A 135 -25.89 -1.88 16.45
CA TYR A 135 -25.16 -2.95 15.76
C TYR A 135 -25.72 -3.21 14.36
N ASN A 136 -27.04 -3.40 14.25
CA ASN A 136 -27.67 -3.67 12.96
C ASN A 136 -27.52 -2.49 11.99
N ALA A 137 -27.53 -1.26 12.50
CA ALA A 137 -27.32 -0.07 11.68
C ALA A 137 -25.86 0.04 11.20
N ILE A 138 -24.88 -0.24 12.06
CA ILE A 138 -23.44 -0.29 11.74
C ILE A 138 -23.15 -1.34 10.66
N ILE A 139 -23.64 -2.56 10.84
CA ILE A 139 -23.46 -3.67 9.90
C ILE A 139 -24.13 -3.35 8.55
N LYS A 140 -25.31 -2.72 8.57
CA LYS A 140 -26.00 -2.29 7.35
C LYS A 140 -25.26 -1.16 6.64
N ALA A 141 -24.66 -0.23 7.38
CA ALA A 141 -23.92 0.89 6.82
C ALA A 141 -22.65 0.42 6.09
N ASP A 142 -21.81 -0.35 6.79
CA ASP A 142 -20.70 -1.06 6.16
C ASP A 142 -20.12 -2.11 7.11
N LYS A 143 -20.58 -3.35 6.94
CA LYS A 143 -20.08 -4.50 7.70
C LYS A 143 -18.57 -4.68 7.55
N ALA A 144 -18.04 -4.70 6.33
CA ALA A 144 -16.64 -5.03 6.11
C ALA A 144 -15.71 -3.99 6.75
N PHE A 145 -16.06 -2.70 6.68
CA PHE A 145 -15.31 -1.65 7.34
C PHE A 145 -15.46 -1.70 8.87
N ALA A 146 -16.65 -1.99 9.39
CA ALA A 146 -16.87 -2.17 10.82
C ALA A 146 -16.08 -3.37 11.37
N ASP A 147 -16.15 -4.54 10.72
CA ASP A 147 -15.37 -5.73 11.05
C ASP A 147 -13.86 -5.38 11.10
N ARG A 148 -13.36 -4.62 10.13
CA ARG A 148 -11.95 -4.20 10.15
C ARG A 148 -11.65 -3.24 11.30
N VAL A 149 -12.39 -2.15 11.44
CA VAL A 149 -12.03 -1.09 12.40
C VAL A 149 -12.30 -1.46 13.85
N PHE A 150 -13.37 -2.22 14.12
CA PHE A 150 -13.76 -2.58 15.48
C PHE A 150 -13.23 -3.95 15.92
N ASP A 151 -13.11 -4.94 15.03
CA ASP A 151 -12.53 -6.26 15.38
C ASP A 151 -11.01 -6.33 15.12
N GLY A 152 -10.44 -5.41 14.34
CA GLY A 152 -9.04 -5.44 13.93
C GLY A 152 -8.08 -4.93 15.01
N VAL A 153 -7.44 -5.86 15.72
CA VAL A 153 -6.46 -5.62 16.80
C VAL A 153 -5.09 -5.10 16.29
N GLY A 154 -5.04 -4.45 15.13
CA GLY A 154 -3.80 -4.04 14.45
C GLY A 154 -3.74 -2.55 14.13
N PRO A 155 -2.55 -2.02 13.81
CA PRO A 155 -2.38 -0.61 13.45
C PRO A 155 -3.04 -0.37 12.08
N PHE A 156 -4.25 0.19 12.09
CA PHE A 156 -4.85 0.79 10.89
C PHE A 156 -4.10 2.08 10.53
N LYS A 157 -4.11 2.45 9.25
CA LYS A 157 -3.57 3.73 8.82
C LYS A 157 -4.54 4.42 7.87
N ILE A 158 -4.83 5.69 8.15
CA ILE A 158 -5.65 6.53 7.27
C ILE A 158 -4.74 7.64 6.73
N ALA A 159 -4.60 7.69 5.41
CA ALA A 159 -3.83 8.70 4.71
C ALA A 159 -4.74 9.56 3.84
N LEU A 160 -4.28 10.75 3.47
CA LEU A 160 -4.94 11.52 2.40
C LEU A 160 -4.77 10.75 1.08
N ASN A 161 -5.89 10.46 0.40
CA ASN A 161 -5.90 9.60 -0.78
C ASN A 161 -5.06 10.19 -1.92
N ASP A 162 -5.15 11.51 -2.12
CA ASP A 162 -4.40 12.20 -3.16
C ASP A 162 -2.90 12.16 -2.92
N PHE A 163 -2.46 12.26 -1.66
CA PHE A 163 -1.04 12.11 -1.32
C PHE A 163 -0.54 10.69 -1.62
N PHE A 164 -1.36 9.66 -1.32
CA PHE A 164 -1.03 8.29 -1.67
C PHE A 164 -0.90 8.09 -3.19
N LYS A 165 -1.90 8.53 -3.96
CA LYS A 165 -1.90 8.44 -5.43
C LYS A 165 -0.72 9.18 -6.04
N MET A 166 -0.47 10.42 -5.60
CA MET A 166 0.63 11.24 -6.08
C MET A 166 1.99 10.59 -5.80
N ASN A 167 2.22 10.11 -4.56
CA ASN A 167 3.50 9.47 -4.21
C ASN A 167 3.73 8.17 -5.00
N ASN A 168 2.67 7.39 -5.25
CA ASN A 168 2.76 6.21 -6.10
C ASN A 168 3.16 6.59 -7.52
N GLN A 169 2.49 7.58 -8.13
CA GLN A 169 2.78 8.00 -9.50
C GLN A 169 4.21 8.52 -9.63
N ILE A 170 4.66 9.39 -8.72
CA ILE A 170 6.03 9.91 -8.70
C ILE A 170 7.05 8.76 -8.64
N SER A 171 6.79 7.76 -7.78
CA SER A 171 7.68 6.61 -7.64
C SER A 171 7.72 5.76 -8.91
N VAL A 172 6.57 5.52 -9.55
CA VAL A 172 6.49 4.81 -10.83
C VAL A 172 7.29 5.54 -11.90
N ASP A 173 7.07 6.85 -12.08
CA ASP A 173 7.72 7.65 -13.11
C ASP A 173 9.25 7.69 -12.95
N ILE A 174 9.73 7.80 -11.71
CA ILE A 174 11.18 7.78 -11.41
C ILE A 174 11.81 6.45 -11.85
N PHE A 175 11.16 5.33 -11.54
CA PHE A 175 11.68 4.01 -11.88
C PHE A 175 11.55 3.71 -13.38
N ASP A 176 10.47 4.16 -14.01
CA ASP A 176 10.26 4.07 -15.45
C ASP A 176 11.43 4.71 -16.22
N GLN A 177 11.76 5.96 -15.88
CA GLN A 177 12.87 6.70 -16.48
C GLN A 177 14.23 6.07 -16.17
N ALA A 178 14.42 5.56 -14.94
CA ALA A 178 15.67 4.93 -14.55
C ALA A 178 15.95 3.65 -15.36
N ILE A 179 14.91 2.82 -15.55
CA ILE A 179 14.98 1.60 -16.37
C ILE A 179 15.31 1.94 -17.82
N ASP A 180 14.62 2.91 -18.43
CA ASP A 180 14.86 3.30 -19.82
C ASP A 180 16.29 3.80 -20.04
N LYS A 181 16.80 4.59 -19.10
CA LYS A 181 18.17 5.08 -19.13
C LYS A 181 19.18 3.94 -19.05
N GLU A 182 18.98 2.97 -18.16
CA GLU A 182 19.87 1.81 -18.01
C GLU A 182 19.86 0.90 -19.25
N LEU A 183 18.67 0.60 -19.80
CA LEU A 183 18.53 -0.21 -21.01
C LEU A 183 19.17 0.47 -22.23
N THR A 184 18.98 1.78 -22.38
CA THR A 184 19.61 2.58 -23.45
C THR A 184 21.14 2.56 -23.33
N ASN A 185 21.67 2.70 -22.11
CA ASN A 185 23.11 2.62 -21.86
C ASN A 185 23.68 1.23 -22.12
N ALA A 186 22.97 0.16 -21.77
CA ALA A 186 23.38 -1.20 -22.07
C ALA A 186 23.44 -1.46 -23.58
N ASN A 187 22.42 -1.03 -24.32
CA ASN A 187 22.34 -1.18 -25.76
C ASN A 187 23.44 -0.39 -26.50
N SER A 188 23.75 0.83 -26.06
CA SER A 188 24.83 1.63 -26.64
C SER A 188 26.22 1.04 -26.38
N LYS A 189 26.45 0.47 -25.19
CA LYS A 189 27.69 -0.26 -24.87
C LYS A 189 27.86 -1.52 -25.73
N ASN A 190 26.79 -2.29 -25.92
CA ASN A 190 26.83 -3.48 -26.79
C ASN A 190 27.10 -3.10 -28.25
N ARG A 191 26.48 -2.02 -28.77
CA ARG A 191 26.79 -1.50 -30.11
C ARG A 191 28.25 -1.06 -30.27
N ARG A 192 28.88 -0.48 -29.24
CA ARG A 192 30.30 -0.10 -29.28
C ARG A 192 31.24 -1.31 -29.25
N LYS A 193 30.87 -2.39 -28.55
CA LYS A 193 31.63 -3.66 -28.54
C LYS A 193 31.54 -4.44 -29.86
N MET A 194 30.55 -4.14 -30.70
CA MET A 194 30.34 -4.79 -32.00
C MET A 194 30.92 -4.01 -33.19
N LYS A 195 31.61 -2.88 -32.96
CA LYS A 195 32.37 -2.22 -34.03
C LYS A 195 33.73 -2.92 -34.18
N PRO A 196 34.09 -3.37 -35.40
CA PRO A 196 35.38 -4.01 -35.67
C PRO A 196 36.56 -3.07 -35.45
#